data_AF-A0A3Q2Y5L6-F1
#
_entry.id   AF-A0A3Q2Y5L6-F1
#
_cell.length_a   1.000
_cell.length_b   1.000
_cell.length_c   1.000
_cell.angle_alpha   90.00
_cell.angle_beta   90.00
_cell.angle_gamma   90.00
#
_symmetry.space_group_name_H-M   'P 1'
#
loop_
_entity.id
_entity.type
_entity.pdbx_description
1 polymer ?
#
loop_
_entity_poly.entity_id
_entity_poly.type
_entity_poly.pdbx_seq_one_letter_code
_entity_poly.pdbx_strand_id
1 'polypeptide(L)'
;NLKKGWSGPVPRPRHGHRAVAIKELMVVFGGGNEGIVDELHVYNTATNQWFIPAVRGDIPPGCAAYGFVCDGTRLLVFGGMVEYGKYSNDLYELQASRWEWKRLKAKASKNNPPPCPRLGHSFSLIGSRCFLFGGLANDSEDPKNNIPRYLNDLYSLELRQGSSMVSWDIPVTSGQPPPPRESHTAVVASGCRGNRLIIYGGMTGINICGCGAFSEVSAFKTCLPGFPGAPCAIKISKVRPASFWHNLLDDLNISNKCLCLGQVDLSNVVD
;
A
#
# COMPACT_ATOMS: atom_id res chain seq x y z
N ASN A 1 -24.91 -12.54 -29.06
CA ASN A 1 -24.40 -11.16 -29.17
C ASN A 1 -24.20 -10.54 -27.79
N LEU A 2 -23.07 -10.79 -27.12
CA LEU A 2 -22.73 -10.16 -25.84
C LEU A 2 -21.61 -9.14 -26.05
N LYS A 3 -21.97 -7.91 -26.46
CA LYS A 3 -21.10 -6.75 -26.18
C LYS A 3 -21.29 -6.40 -24.70
N LYS A 4 -20.63 -7.13 -23.80
CA LYS A 4 -20.39 -6.65 -22.43
C LYS A 4 -19.05 -5.89 -22.44
N GLY A 5 -19.02 -4.76 -23.15
CA GLY A 5 -17.95 -3.80 -23.02
C GLY A 5 -18.23 -2.87 -21.84
N TRP A 6 -17.18 -2.33 -21.23
CA TRP A 6 -17.30 -1.18 -20.33
C TRP A 6 -17.49 0.12 -21.13
N SER A 7 -18.11 1.14 -20.53
CA SER A 7 -18.29 2.47 -21.14
C SER A 7 -17.88 3.60 -20.20
N GLY A 8 -17.79 4.83 -20.70
CA GLY A 8 -17.46 6.02 -19.90
C GLY A 8 -15.98 6.43 -19.97
N PRO A 9 -15.58 7.47 -19.23
CA PRO A 9 -14.19 7.97 -19.22
C PRO A 9 -13.24 6.98 -18.52
N VAL A 10 -12.51 6.21 -19.32
CA VAL A 10 -11.55 5.20 -18.82
C VAL A 10 -10.23 5.87 -18.46
N PRO A 11 -9.58 5.51 -17.32
CA PRO A 11 -8.28 6.06 -16.99
C PRO A 11 -7.23 5.67 -18.03
N ARG A 12 -6.45 6.66 -18.48
CA ARG A 12 -5.24 6.41 -19.28
C ARG A 12 -4.25 5.47 -18.56
N PRO A 13 -3.48 4.64 -19.29
CA PRO A 13 -2.41 3.84 -18.70
C PRO A 13 -1.45 4.69 -17.87
N ARG A 14 -1.12 4.21 -16.66
CA ARG A 14 -0.28 4.92 -15.68
C ARG A 14 0.30 3.95 -14.66
N HIS A 15 1.43 4.28 -14.05
CA HIS A 15 2.01 3.52 -12.95
C HIS A 15 1.85 4.24 -11.61
N GLY A 16 2.06 3.53 -10.50
CA GLY A 16 2.01 4.10 -9.15
C GLY A 16 0.62 4.55 -8.67
N HIS A 17 -0.43 4.31 -9.44
CA HIS A 17 -1.82 4.52 -9.03
C HIS A 17 -2.23 3.50 -7.97
N ARG A 18 -3.28 3.81 -7.20
CA ARG A 18 -3.90 2.84 -6.30
C ARG A 18 -5.39 2.72 -6.59
N ALA A 19 -5.92 1.53 -6.32
CA ALA A 19 -7.34 1.24 -6.43
C ALA A 19 -7.85 0.64 -5.12
N VAL A 20 -9.03 1.07 -4.69
CA VAL A 20 -9.74 0.49 -3.55
C VAL A 20 -11.18 0.19 -3.94
N ALA A 21 -11.75 -0.85 -3.33
CA ALA A 21 -13.15 -1.21 -3.50
C ALA A 21 -13.99 -0.59 -2.38
N ILE A 22 -15.13 -0.02 -2.75
CA ILE A 22 -16.19 0.45 -1.84
C ILE A 22 -17.53 -0.03 -2.40
N LYS A 23 -18.14 -1.03 -1.75
CA LYS A 23 -19.34 -1.71 -2.25
C LYS A 23 -19.12 -2.19 -3.71
N GLU A 24 -19.94 -1.72 -4.65
CA GLU A 24 -19.89 -2.05 -6.08
C GLU A 24 -19.01 -1.08 -6.90
N LEU A 25 -18.27 -0.20 -6.22
CA LEU A 25 -17.40 0.77 -6.87
C LEU A 25 -15.94 0.38 -6.67
N MET A 26 -15.16 0.48 -7.74
CA MET A 26 -13.71 0.51 -7.68
C MET A 26 -13.27 1.94 -7.92
N VAL A 27 -12.62 2.54 -6.94
CA VAL A 27 -12.11 3.92 -7.00
C VAL A 27 -10.63 3.87 -7.27
N VAL A 28 -10.20 4.53 -8.35
CA VAL A 28 -8.81 4.63 -8.79
C VAL A 28 -8.38 6.09 -8.69
N PHE A 29 -7.24 6.34 -8.06
CA PHE A 29 -6.69 7.67 -7.88
C PHE A 29 -5.20 7.69 -8.26
N GLY A 30 -4.69 8.88 -8.56
CA GLY A 30 -3.26 9.10 -8.67
C GLY A 30 -2.58 8.39 -9.84
N GLY A 31 -1.28 8.18 -9.64
CA GLY A 31 -0.35 7.63 -10.62
C GLY A 31 0.00 8.61 -11.72
N GLY A 32 0.93 8.23 -12.57
CA GLY A 32 1.39 9.08 -13.66
C GLY A 32 2.15 8.31 -14.72
N ASN A 33 2.44 8.98 -15.83
CA ASN A 33 3.41 8.57 -16.83
C ASN A 33 4.10 9.85 -17.34
N GLU A 34 3.34 10.71 -18.02
CA GLU A 34 3.74 12.05 -18.49
C GLU A 34 3.14 13.12 -17.57
N GLY A 35 3.56 13.10 -16.31
CA GLY A 35 2.95 13.89 -15.23
C GLY A 35 2.05 13.05 -14.33
N ILE A 36 1.72 13.62 -13.17
CA ILE A 36 0.95 12.96 -12.13
C ILE A 36 -0.52 13.36 -12.26
N VAL A 37 -1.40 12.37 -12.20
CA VAL A 37 -2.84 12.57 -12.35
C VAL A 37 -3.48 12.81 -10.98
N ASP A 38 -4.32 13.83 -10.90
CA ASP A 38 -5.09 14.23 -9.72
C ASP A 38 -6.60 13.91 -9.85
N GLU A 39 -7.03 13.34 -10.97
CA GLU A 39 -8.42 12.95 -11.20
C GLU A 39 -8.77 11.57 -10.61
N LEU A 40 -9.94 11.50 -9.95
CA LEU A 40 -10.56 10.24 -9.54
C LEU A 40 -11.28 9.57 -10.71
N HIS A 41 -11.00 8.28 -10.93
CA HIS A 41 -11.76 7.45 -11.85
C HIS A 41 -12.51 6.38 -11.05
N VAL A 42 -13.80 6.23 -11.30
CA VAL A 42 -14.65 5.29 -10.57
C VAL A 42 -15.28 4.32 -11.55
N TYR A 43 -15.08 3.03 -11.32
CA TYR A 43 -15.73 1.96 -12.06
C TYR A 43 -16.86 1.37 -11.23
N ASN A 44 -18.08 1.38 -11.77
CA ASN A 44 -19.22 0.70 -11.18
C ASN A 44 -19.31 -0.72 -11.75
N THR A 45 -19.13 -1.73 -10.90
CA THR A 45 -19.13 -3.14 -11.29
C THR A 45 -20.53 -3.67 -11.61
N ALA A 46 -21.59 -3.04 -11.12
CA ALA A 46 -22.97 -3.42 -11.42
C ALA A 46 -23.38 -2.96 -12.82
N THR A 47 -23.04 -1.72 -13.20
CA THR A 47 -23.39 -1.15 -14.52
C THR A 47 -22.31 -1.38 -15.58
N ASN A 48 -21.10 -1.77 -15.18
CA ASN A 48 -19.91 -1.82 -16.03
C ASN A 48 -19.57 -0.46 -16.67
N GLN A 49 -19.76 0.62 -15.92
CA GLN A 49 -19.49 1.98 -16.40
C GLN A 49 -18.43 2.67 -15.55
N TRP A 50 -17.52 3.35 -16.24
CA TRP A 50 -16.62 4.32 -15.67
C TRP A 50 -17.30 5.68 -15.59
N PHE A 51 -16.96 6.46 -14.57
CA PHE A 51 -17.30 7.87 -14.48
C PHE A 51 -16.24 8.62 -13.65
N ILE A 52 -16.19 9.94 -13.83
CA ILE A 52 -15.37 10.86 -13.04
C ILE A 52 -16.33 11.61 -12.11
N PRO A 53 -16.30 11.39 -10.80
CA PRO A 53 -17.16 12.11 -9.87
C PRO A 53 -16.72 13.58 -9.78
N ALA A 54 -17.69 14.49 -9.67
CA ALA A 54 -17.41 15.87 -9.29
C ALA A 54 -16.99 15.89 -7.81
N VAL A 55 -15.75 16.31 -7.56
CA VAL A 55 -15.16 16.34 -6.22
C VAL A 55 -15.09 17.76 -5.69
N ARG A 56 -15.07 17.92 -4.36
CA ARG A 56 -14.93 19.21 -3.69
C ARG A 56 -14.16 19.10 -2.38
N GLY A 57 -13.90 20.22 -1.73
CA GLY A 57 -13.22 20.29 -0.43
C GLY A 57 -11.71 20.44 -0.60
N ASP A 58 -10.94 19.88 0.32
CA ASP A 58 -9.48 19.94 0.32
C ASP A 58 -8.90 18.90 -0.66
N ILE A 59 -9.06 19.13 -1.97
CA ILE A 59 -8.64 18.18 -3.00
C ILE A 59 -7.11 17.97 -2.93
N PRO A 60 -6.62 16.72 -2.77
CA PRO A 60 -5.19 16.45 -2.74
C PRO A 60 -4.57 16.70 -4.13
N PRO A 61 -3.29 17.12 -4.19
CA PRO A 61 -2.56 17.07 -5.45
C PRO A 61 -2.46 15.61 -5.93
N GLY A 62 -2.25 15.43 -7.23
CA GLY A 62 -1.95 14.11 -7.78
C GLY A 62 -0.73 13.49 -7.08
N CYS A 63 -0.80 12.19 -6.80
CA CYS A 63 0.29 11.47 -6.16
C CYS A 63 0.48 10.06 -6.73
N ALA A 64 1.70 9.51 -6.59
CA ALA A 64 2.07 8.15 -7.00
C ALA A 64 2.75 7.39 -5.85
N ALA A 65 2.67 6.06 -5.87
CA ALA A 65 3.31 5.18 -4.89
C ALA A 65 2.96 5.51 -3.42
N TYR A 66 1.72 5.94 -3.20
CA TYR A 66 1.14 6.33 -1.91
C TYR A 66 0.37 5.17 -1.25
N GLY A 67 -0.07 5.37 -0.01
CA GLY A 67 -0.97 4.49 0.71
C GLY A 67 -2.43 4.82 0.45
N PHE A 68 -3.26 3.83 0.12
CA PHE A 68 -4.70 4.03 -0.15
C PHE A 68 -5.53 2.91 0.47
N VAL A 69 -6.43 3.26 1.38
CA VAL A 69 -7.30 2.29 2.08
C VAL A 69 -8.74 2.77 2.15
N CYS A 70 -9.67 1.83 2.32
CA CYS A 70 -11.10 2.10 2.45
C CYS A 70 -11.58 1.66 3.84
N ASP A 71 -12.12 2.59 4.62
CA ASP A 71 -12.81 2.36 5.89
C ASP A 71 -14.31 2.72 5.76
N GLY A 72 -15.14 1.71 5.53
CA GLY A 72 -16.56 1.89 5.28
C GLY A 72 -16.84 2.72 4.02
N THR A 73 -17.11 4.01 4.19
CA THR A 73 -17.32 4.96 3.08
C THR A 73 -16.25 6.07 2.99
N ARG A 74 -15.21 5.95 3.82
CA ARG A 74 -14.09 6.88 3.91
C ARG A 74 -12.89 6.26 3.21
N LEU A 75 -12.31 6.97 2.25
CA LEU A 75 -11.07 6.55 1.61
C LEU A 75 -9.93 7.41 2.14
N LEU A 76 -8.85 6.79 2.61
CA LEU A 76 -7.71 7.48 3.19
C LEU A 76 -6.50 7.38 2.26
N VAL A 77 -5.89 8.53 1.98
CA VAL A 77 -4.67 8.68 1.17
C VAL A 77 -3.55 9.19 2.06
N PHE A 78 -2.42 8.49 2.11
CA PHE A 78 -1.24 8.94 2.85
C PHE A 78 0.03 8.93 1.99
N GLY A 79 0.74 10.06 2.03
CA GLY A 79 2.08 10.22 1.48
C GLY A 79 2.19 9.98 -0.03
N GLY A 80 3.33 9.41 -0.45
CA GLY A 80 3.67 9.18 -1.85
C GLY A 80 4.48 10.32 -2.49
N MET A 81 4.76 10.16 -3.77
CA MET A 81 5.44 11.15 -4.59
C MET A 81 4.43 12.07 -5.26
N VAL A 82 4.58 13.37 -5.07
CA VAL A 82 3.82 14.43 -5.77
C VAL A 82 4.67 15.02 -6.89
N GLU A 83 4.20 16.10 -7.52
CA GLU A 83 4.92 16.74 -8.63
C GLU A 83 6.36 17.11 -8.26
N TYR A 84 7.21 17.18 -9.28
CA TYR A 84 8.64 17.50 -9.15
C TYR A 84 9.42 16.54 -8.25
N GLY A 85 8.93 15.31 -8.06
CA GLY A 85 9.62 14.26 -7.30
C GLY A 85 9.59 14.44 -5.78
N LYS A 86 8.84 15.43 -5.27
CA LYS A 86 8.74 15.68 -3.82
C LYS A 86 7.94 14.57 -3.14
N TYR A 87 8.40 14.12 -1.99
CA TYR A 87 7.65 13.15 -1.19
C TYR A 87 6.73 13.87 -0.22
N SER A 88 5.56 13.31 0.02
CA SER A 88 4.56 13.83 0.95
C SER A 88 4.41 12.91 2.17
N ASN A 89 3.96 13.48 3.29
CA ASN A 89 3.38 12.79 4.44
C ASN A 89 1.98 13.33 4.78
N ASP A 90 1.33 13.98 3.81
CA ASP A 90 -0.04 14.46 4.00
C ASP A 90 -1.02 13.30 4.07
N LEU A 91 -2.05 13.49 4.89
CA LEU A 91 -3.16 12.56 5.05
C LEU A 91 -4.45 13.22 4.59
N TYR A 92 -5.14 12.59 3.65
CA TYR A 92 -6.42 13.03 3.12
C TYR A 92 -7.49 11.96 3.34
N GLU A 93 -8.71 12.40 3.56
CA GLU A 93 -9.91 11.57 3.64
C GLU A 93 -10.90 12.00 2.55
N LEU A 94 -11.39 11.05 1.76
CA LEU A 94 -12.52 11.22 0.86
C LEU A 94 -13.77 10.58 1.45
N GLN A 95 -14.82 11.38 1.67
CA GLN A 95 -16.13 10.85 1.98
C GLN A 95 -16.87 10.50 0.68
N ALA A 96 -16.89 9.22 0.31
CA ALA A 96 -17.37 8.74 -1.00
C ALA A 96 -18.88 8.95 -1.22
N SER A 97 -19.68 9.05 -0.16
CA SER A 97 -21.13 9.32 -0.28
C SER A 97 -21.44 10.69 -0.87
N ARG A 98 -20.49 11.62 -0.80
CA ARG A 98 -20.67 13.00 -1.23
C ARG A 98 -19.48 13.54 -2.05
N TRP A 99 -18.49 12.70 -2.34
CA TRP A 99 -17.27 13.03 -3.08
C TRP A 99 -16.56 14.29 -2.55
N GLU A 100 -16.41 14.36 -1.23
CA GLU A 100 -15.80 15.51 -0.55
C GLU A 100 -14.50 15.09 0.13
N TRP A 101 -13.42 15.74 -0.28
CA TRP A 101 -12.10 15.58 0.31
C TRP A 101 -11.93 16.49 1.52
N LYS A 102 -11.16 15.99 2.48
CA LYS A 102 -10.75 16.73 3.67
C LYS A 102 -9.30 16.39 3.99
N ARG A 103 -8.48 17.41 4.25
CA ARG A 103 -7.13 17.20 4.75
C ARG A 103 -7.20 16.94 6.24
N LEU A 104 -6.70 15.79 6.67
CA LEU A 104 -6.64 15.42 8.08
C LEU A 104 -5.38 15.98 8.71
N LYS A 105 -5.49 16.46 9.95
CA LYS A 105 -4.36 16.98 10.72
C LYS A 105 -3.94 15.94 11.75
N ALA A 106 -2.66 15.56 11.71
CA ALA A 106 -2.07 14.73 12.74
C ALA A 106 -1.72 15.59 13.97
N LYS A 107 -2.14 15.14 15.16
CA LYS A 107 -1.66 15.72 16.42
C LYS A 107 -0.21 15.31 16.61
N ALA A 108 0.71 16.28 16.54
CA ALA A 108 2.10 16.03 16.86
C ALA A 108 2.24 15.78 18.36
N SER A 109 2.73 14.60 18.74
CA SER A 109 3.20 14.32 20.10
C SER A 109 4.73 14.41 20.11
N LYS A 110 5.31 15.04 21.13
CA LYS A 110 6.78 15.10 21.28
C LYS A 110 7.41 13.71 21.37
N ASN A 111 6.67 12.71 21.87
CA ASN A 111 7.16 11.35 22.04
C ASN A 111 6.87 10.46 20.81
N ASN A 112 5.82 10.77 20.04
CA ASN A 112 5.40 10.03 18.85
C ASN A 112 5.23 11.00 17.67
N PRO A 113 6.32 11.38 16.98
CA PRO A 113 6.21 12.23 15.79
C PRO A 113 5.48 11.48 14.67
N PRO A 114 4.73 12.17 13.79
CA PRO A 114 4.10 11.55 12.63
C PRO A 114 5.16 10.97 11.67
N PRO A 115 4.79 10.02 10.79
CA PRO A 115 5.72 9.48 9.81
C PRO A 115 6.29 10.58 8.91
N CYS A 116 7.58 10.48 8.59
CA CYS A 116 8.24 11.38 7.64
C CYS A 116 7.68 11.21 6.21
N PRO A 117 7.87 12.23 5.33
CA PRO A 117 7.52 12.12 3.92
C PRO A 117 8.17 10.90 3.26
N ARG A 118 7.37 10.11 2.56
CA ARG A 118 7.81 8.82 2.01
C ARG A 118 6.93 8.31 0.88
N LEU A 119 7.49 7.47 0.03
CA LEU A 119 6.76 6.70 -0.99
C LEU A 119 7.03 5.20 -0.84
N GLY A 120 6.30 4.37 -1.60
CA GLY A 120 6.57 2.93 -1.69
C GLY A 120 6.28 2.16 -0.39
N HIS A 121 5.67 2.79 0.61
CA HIS A 121 5.27 2.16 1.86
C HIS A 121 4.00 1.32 1.66
N SER A 122 3.73 0.40 2.59
CA SER A 122 2.42 -0.23 2.69
C SER A 122 1.53 0.54 3.65
N PHE A 123 0.24 0.61 3.32
CA PHE A 123 -0.80 1.18 4.18
C PHE A 123 -1.98 0.22 4.20
N SER A 124 -2.31 -0.31 5.38
CA SER A 124 -3.29 -1.41 5.53
C SER A 124 -4.26 -1.11 6.66
N LEU A 125 -5.55 -1.40 6.47
CA LEU A 125 -6.58 -1.20 7.49
C LEU A 125 -6.85 -2.52 8.23
N ILE A 126 -6.80 -2.49 9.56
CA ILE A 126 -7.19 -3.60 10.43
C ILE A 126 -8.14 -3.06 11.50
N GLY A 127 -9.40 -3.52 11.48
CA GLY A 127 -10.43 -2.92 12.33
C GLY A 127 -10.59 -1.43 12.03
N SER A 128 -10.44 -0.60 13.06
CA SER A 128 -10.50 0.88 12.99
C SER A 128 -9.11 1.55 12.93
N ARG A 129 -8.03 0.80 12.72
CA ARG A 129 -6.66 1.30 12.71
C ARG A 129 -5.97 1.08 11.37
N CYS A 130 -5.36 2.11 10.82
CA CYS A 130 -4.46 1.96 9.69
C CYS A 130 -3.05 1.70 10.17
N PHE A 131 -2.36 0.77 9.53
CA PHE A 131 -0.96 0.43 9.77
C PHE A 131 -0.13 0.84 8.57
N LEU A 132 0.92 1.61 8.84
CA LEU A 132 1.91 2.05 7.87
C LEU A 132 3.25 1.39 8.16
N PHE A 133 3.84 0.73 7.17
CA PHE A 133 5.14 0.07 7.32
C PHE A 133 6.08 0.42 6.18
N GLY A 134 7.32 0.77 6.56
CA GLY A 134 8.44 0.97 5.67
C GLY A 134 8.27 2.10 4.66
N GLY A 135 8.78 1.89 3.46
CA GLY A 135 8.86 2.87 2.38
C GLY A 135 10.24 3.48 2.21
N LEU A 136 10.31 4.50 1.36
CA LEU A 136 11.53 5.24 1.02
C LEU A 136 11.34 6.72 1.34
N ALA A 137 12.25 7.26 2.15
CA ALA A 137 12.39 8.70 2.40
C ALA A 137 13.55 9.29 1.58
N ASN A 138 13.56 10.61 1.46
CA ASN A 138 14.70 11.36 0.96
C ASN A 138 15.26 12.19 2.13
N ASP A 139 16.52 11.95 2.51
CA ASP A 139 17.19 12.70 3.58
C ASP A 139 17.92 13.95 3.05
N SER A 140 17.81 14.25 1.76
CA SER A 140 18.36 15.49 1.21
C SER A 140 17.46 16.68 1.47
N GLU A 141 18.05 17.75 2.02
CA GLU A 141 17.40 19.07 2.13
C GLU A 141 17.39 19.83 0.80
N ASP A 142 18.25 19.44 -0.16
CA ASP A 142 18.26 20.01 -1.52
C ASP A 142 17.28 19.24 -2.42
N PRO A 143 16.21 19.88 -2.95
CA PRO A 143 15.27 19.23 -3.87
C PRO A 143 15.89 18.67 -5.15
N LYS A 144 17.11 19.10 -5.51
CA LYS A 144 17.84 18.61 -6.68
C LYS A 144 18.64 17.34 -6.39
N ASN A 145 18.78 16.97 -5.13
CA ASN A 145 19.54 15.81 -4.71
C ASN A 145 18.62 14.77 -4.04
N ASN A 146 18.96 13.50 -4.25
CA ASN A 146 18.20 12.39 -3.70
C ASN A 146 19.14 11.52 -2.88
N ILE A 147 18.95 11.54 -1.55
CA ILE A 147 19.64 10.66 -0.61
C ILE A 147 18.59 9.65 -0.12
N PRO A 148 18.42 8.51 -0.84
CA PRO A 148 17.37 7.55 -0.53
C PRO A 148 17.65 6.85 0.81
N ARG A 149 16.66 6.85 1.70
CA ARG A 149 16.67 6.07 2.96
C ARG A 149 15.50 5.11 3.01
N TYR A 150 15.80 3.83 3.00
CA TYR A 150 14.82 2.76 3.20
C TYR A 150 14.38 2.72 4.67
N LEU A 151 13.10 2.44 4.90
CA LEU A 151 12.47 2.50 6.22
C LEU A 151 11.94 1.12 6.62
N ASN A 152 11.95 0.82 7.92
CA ASN A 152 11.31 -0.35 8.56
C ASN A 152 10.49 0.03 9.80
N ASP A 153 10.19 1.31 9.97
CA ASP A 153 9.33 1.78 11.04
C ASP A 153 7.89 1.30 10.79
N LEU A 154 7.19 1.05 11.90
CA LEU A 154 5.78 0.70 11.92
C LEU A 154 5.03 1.80 12.65
N TYR A 155 3.99 2.31 12.03
CA TYR A 155 3.07 3.27 12.62
C TYR A 155 1.66 2.73 12.59
N SER A 156 0.86 3.14 13.57
CA SER A 156 -0.58 2.93 13.61
C SER A 156 -1.30 4.27 13.70
N LEU A 157 -2.45 4.36 13.04
CA LEU A 157 -3.32 5.53 13.00
C LEU A 157 -4.72 5.10 13.39
N GLU A 158 -5.22 5.61 14.52
CA GLU A 158 -6.60 5.33 14.94
C GLU A 158 -7.59 6.25 14.21
N LEU A 159 -8.58 5.65 13.56
CA LEU A 159 -9.61 6.37 12.82
C LEU A 159 -10.84 6.59 13.71
N ARG A 160 -11.03 7.83 14.17
CA ARG A 160 -12.23 8.23 14.92
C ARG A 160 -13.26 8.84 13.97
N GLN A 161 -14.50 8.34 13.99
CA GLN A 161 -15.57 8.92 13.17
C GLN A 161 -15.85 10.36 13.61
N GLY A 162 -16.00 11.26 12.63
CA GLY A 162 -16.32 12.68 12.86
C GLY A 162 -15.16 13.57 13.31
N SER A 163 -13.98 13.03 13.63
CA SER A 163 -12.80 13.82 13.98
C SER A 163 -11.96 14.15 12.75
N SER A 164 -11.61 15.42 12.57
CA SER A 164 -10.57 15.83 11.59
C SER A 164 -9.15 15.70 12.13
N MET A 165 -9.03 15.41 13.42
CA MET A 165 -7.76 15.25 14.10
C MET A 165 -7.51 13.76 14.35
N VAL A 166 -6.33 13.32 13.95
CA VAL A 166 -5.88 11.94 14.10
C VAL A 166 -4.57 11.90 14.89
N SER A 167 -4.27 10.77 15.52
CA SER A 167 -3.01 10.55 16.25
C SER A 167 -2.28 9.35 15.68
N TRP A 168 -1.00 9.56 15.37
CA TRP A 168 -0.09 8.48 15.04
C TRP A 168 0.54 7.93 16.31
N ASP A 169 0.62 6.62 16.38
CA ASP A 169 1.26 5.89 17.47
C ASP A 169 2.24 4.88 16.90
N ILE A 170 3.29 4.58 17.66
CA ILE A 170 4.25 3.52 17.34
C ILE A 170 3.82 2.29 18.14
N PRO A 171 3.23 1.26 17.49
CA PRO A 171 2.79 0.07 18.19
C PRO A 171 3.98 -0.71 18.75
N VAL A 172 3.78 -1.34 19.90
CA VAL A 172 4.77 -2.24 20.49
C VAL A 172 4.77 -3.54 19.70
N THR A 173 5.95 -3.92 19.19
CA THR A 173 6.15 -5.17 18.45
C THR A 173 7.12 -6.08 19.19
N SER A 174 6.96 -7.40 19.03
CA SER A 174 7.90 -8.40 19.53
C SER A 174 8.58 -9.16 18.38
N GLY A 175 9.71 -9.79 18.67
CA GLY A 175 10.50 -10.51 17.67
C GLY A 175 11.39 -9.60 16.81
N GLN A 176 11.90 -10.17 15.72
CA GLN A 176 12.76 -9.43 14.78
C GLN A 176 11.87 -8.69 13.76
N PRO A 177 11.95 -7.35 13.66
CA PRO A 177 11.19 -6.59 12.68
C PRO A 177 11.68 -6.87 11.25
N PRO A 178 10.83 -6.75 10.21
CA PRO A 178 11.30 -6.88 8.85
C PRO A 178 12.35 -5.80 8.53
N PRO A 179 13.40 -6.09 7.74
CA PRO A 179 14.42 -5.10 7.43
C PRO A 179 13.87 -3.97 6.53
N PRO A 180 14.56 -2.82 6.49
CA PRO A 180 14.13 -1.64 5.73
C PRO A 180 13.86 -1.95 4.27
N ARG A 181 12.69 -1.53 3.77
CA ARG A 181 12.23 -1.85 2.42
C ARG A 181 11.18 -0.88 1.91
N GLU A 182 11.06 -0.82 0.59
CA GLU A 182 9.95 -0.18 -0.11
C GLU A 182 9.39 -1.08 -1.21
N SER A 183 8.27 -0.68 -1.81
CA SER A 183 7.61 -1.41 -2.90
C SER A 183 7.29 -2.87 -2.55
N HIS A 184 7.16 -3.18 -1.26
CA HIS A 184 6.71 -4.47 -0.75
C HIS A 184 5.18 -4.56 -0.81
N THR A 185 4.69 -5.79 -0.68
CA THR A 185 3.27 -6.06 -0.50
C THR A 185 2.99 -6.28 0.98
N ALA A 186 1.91 -5.68 1.49
CA ALA A 186 1.38 -5.99 2.81
C ALA A 186 -0.04 -6.53 2.67
N VAL A 187 -0.34 -7.62 3.37
CA VAL A 187 -1.67 -8.24 3.38
C VAL A 187 -2.13 -8.45 4.80
N VAL A 188 -3.39 -8.09 5.06
CA VAL A 188 -4.05 -8.38 6.33
C VAL A 188 -4.62 -9.79 6.26
N ALA A 189 -4.19 -10.65 7.16
CA ALA A 189 -4.70 -12.01 7.32
C ALA A 189 -5.43 -12.13 8.65
N SER A 190 -6.76 -12.24 8.59
CA SER A 190 -7.60 -12.53 9.75
C SER A 190 -7.71 -14.04 9.94
N GLY A 191 -7.44 -14.53 11.15
CA GLY A 191 -7.62 -15.94 11.49
C GLY A 191 -8.12 -16.12 12.93
N CYS A 192 -8.33 -17.37 13.32
CA CYS A 192 -8.78 -17.72 14.69
C CYS A 192 -7.83 -17.25 15.80
N ARG A 193 -6.57 -16.96 15.47
CA ARG A 193 -5.55 -16.43 16.39
C ARG A 193 -5.40 -14.91 16.33
N GLY A 194 -6.36 -14.20 15.72
CA GLY A 194 -6.33 -12.76 15.54
C GLY A 194 -5.89 -12.30 14.16
N ASN A 195 -5.79 -10.98 14.01
CA ASN A 195 -5.39 -10.32 12.79
C ASN A 195 -3.86 -10.24 12.70
N ARG A 196 -3.31 -10.51 11.51
CA ARG A 196 -1.87 -10.42 11.24
C ARG A 196 -1.60 -9.53 10.04
N LEU A 197 -0.52 -8.76 10.11
CA LEU A 197 0.00 -8.01 8.96
C LEU A 197 1.21 -8.77 8.39
N ILE A 198 1.05 -9.30 7.19
CA ILE A 198 2.10 -10.07 6.50
C ILE A 198 2.79 -9.15 5.50
N ILE A 199 4.11 -9.03 5.61
CA ILE A 199 4.96 -8.22 4.73
C ILE A 199 5.77 -9.13 3.82
N TYR A 200 5.68 -8.91 2.52
CA TYR A 200 6.30 -9.76 1.51
C TYR A 200 6.98 -8.96 0.39
N GLY A 201 8.18 -9.40 0.02
CA GLY A 201 8.95 -8.83 -1.10
C GLY A 201 9.41 -7.39 -0.84
N GLY A 202 9.51 -6.61 -1.91
CA GLY A 202 10.02 -5.24 -1.88
C GLY A 202 11.53 -5.15 -2.13
N MET A 203 11.98 -3.92 -2.31
CA MET A 203 13.38 -3.57 -2.56
C MET A 203 14.01 -3.04 -1.29
N THR A 204 15.25 -3.45 -1.06
CA THR A 204 16.13 -2.93 -0.01
C THR A 204 17.36 -2.35 -0.71
N GLY A 205 18.02 -1.35 -0.11
CA GLY A 205 19.21 -0.69 -0.69
C GLY A 205 20.46 -1.55 -0.81
N ILE A 206 20.32 -2.87 -0.92
CA ILE A 206 21.42 -3.81 -1.10
C ILE A 206 21.72 -3.88 -2.59
N ASN A 207 22.75 -3.14 -2.99
CA ASN A 207 23.35 -3.29 -4.31
C ASN A 207 23.82 -4.74 -4.49
N ILE A 208 23.77 -5.22 -5.74
CA ILE A 208 23.99 -6.59 -6.24
C ILE A 208 25.28 -7.32 -5.78
N CYS A 209 26.12 -6.70 -4.95
CA CYS A 209 27.39 -7.22 -4.46
C CYS A 209 27.48 -7.41 -2.93
N GLY A 210 26.37 -7.56 -2.21
CA GLY A 210 26.35 -8.22 -0.88
C GLY A 210 27.25 -7.67 0.24
N CYS A 211 27.83 -6.48 0.11
CA CYS A 211 28.71 -5.90 1.13
C CYS A 211 28.24 -4.49 1.51
N GLY A 212 27.19 -4.45 2.34
CA GLY A 212 26.85 -3.29 3.16
C GLY A 212 26.68 -3.76 4.60
N ALA A 213 27.06 -2.93 5.57
CA ALA A 213 27.14 -3.27 7.00
C ALA A 213 25.78 -3.61 7.69
N PHE A 214 24.70 -3.81 6.92
CA PHE A 214 23.32 -3.88 7.43
C PHE A 214 22.46 -4.99 6.79
N SER A 215 23.03 -6.15 6.49
CA SER A 215 22.28 -7.44 6.45
C SER A 215 23.20 -8.60 6.06
N GLU A 216 22.96 -9.79 6.62
CA GLU A 216 23.57 -11.00 6.09
C GLU A 216 23.00 -11.32 4.69
N VAL A 217 23.90 -11.73 3.79
CA VAL A 217 23.60 -12.19 2.42
C VAL A 217 22.56 -13.33 2.41
N SER A 218 22.42 -14.06 3.52
CA SER A 218 21.43 -15.13 3.72
C SER A 218 19.97 -14.66 3.57
N ALA A 219 19.71 -13.36 3.71
CA ALA A 219 18.38 -12.79 3.63
C ALA A 219 17.83 -12.66 2.20
N PHE A 220 18.60 -12.88 1.13
CA PHE A 220 18.14 -12.63 -0.26
C PHE A 220 18.62 -13.69 -1.25
N LYS A 221 17.88 -14.80 -1.39
CA LYS A 221 18.22 -15.83 -2.39
C LYS A 221 17.66 -15.56 -3.80
N THR A 222 16.99 -14.43 -4.06
CA THR A 222 16.34 -14.13 -5.35
C THR A 222 17.23 -13.38 -6.35
N CYS A 223 18.41 -12.92 -5.96
CA CYS A 223 19.25 -12.01 -6.77
C CYS A 223 20.55 -12.65 -7.29
N LEU A 224 20.70 -13.98 -7.19
CA LEU A 224 21.89 -14.67 -7.71
C LEU A 224 21.76 -14.91 -9.23
N PRO A 225 22.82 -14.69 -10.04
CA PRO A 225 22.85 -15.10 -11.44
C PRO A 225 22.59 -16.61 -11.55
N GLY A 226 21.55 -17.02 -12.28
CA GLY A 226 21.16 -18.43 -12.46
C GLY A 226 19.74 -18.80 -11.99
N PHE A 227 18.97 -17.87 -11.42
CA PHE A 227 17.56 -18.11 -11.10
C PHE A 227 16.63 -17.77 -12.28
N PRO A 228 15.66 -18.63 -12.63
CA PRO A 228 14.77 -18.37 -13.77
C PRO A 228 13.91 -17.14 -13.50
N GLY A 229 13.82 -16.24 -14.49
CA GLY A 229 12.98 -15.05 -14.42
C GLY A 229 11.51 -15.39 -14.18
N ALA A 230 10.78 -14.49 -13.51
CA ALA A 230 9.36 -14.64 -13.28
C ALA A 230 8.60 -14.79 -14.62
N PRO A 231 7.67 -15.76 -14.77
CA PRO A 231 6.94 -15.96 -16.01
C PRO A 231 6.16 -14.70 -16.40
N CYS A 232 6.27 -14.26 -17.65
CA CYS A 232 5.68 -13.00 -18.14
C CYS A 232 4.15 -13.02 -18.33
N ALA A 233 3.40 -14.01 -17.82
CA ALA A 233 1.96 -14.06 -18.00
C ALA A 233 1.27 -14.85 -16.88
N ILE A 234 0.47 -14.16 -16.06
CA ILE A 234 -0.52 -14.79 -15.20
C ILE A 234 -1.87 -14.75 -15.94
N LYS A 235 -2.32 -15.90 -16.46
CA LYS A 235 -3.70 -16.08 -16.92
C LYS A 235 -4.59 -16.29 -15.69
N ILE A 236 -5.53 -15.36 -15.45
CA ILE A 236 -6.57 -15.51 -14.43
C ILE A 236 -7.75 -16.29 -15.05
N SER A 237 -8.03 -17.49 -14.55
CA SER A 237 -9.25 -18.26 -14.87
C SER A 237 -10.27 -18.17 -13.73
N LYS A 238 -11.56 -18.14 -14.07
CA LYS A 238 -12.66 -18.20 -13.10
C LYS A 238 -12.85 -19.64 -12.63
N VAL A 239 -12.81 -19.88 -11.32
CA VAL A 239 -13.25 -21.13 -10.70
C VAL A 239 -14.63 -20.90 -10.06
N ARG A 240 -15.60 -21.78 -10.35
CA ARG A 240 -16.92 -21.81 -9.68
C ARG A 240 -16.86 -22.72 -8.45
N PRO A 241 -17.70 -22.49 -7.42
CA PRO A 241 -17.51 -23.07 -6.10
C PRO A 241 -18.20 -24.43 -5.98
N ALA A 242 -17.41 -25.49 -5.84
CA ALA A 242 -17.68 -26.67 -4.99
C ALA A 242 -16.46 -27.61 -5.09
N SER A 243 -16.08 -28.20 -3.95
CA SER A 243 -15.02 -29.22 -3.76
C SER A 243 -13.58 -28.83 -4.11
N PHE A 244 -12.83 -28.31 -3.14
CA PHE A 244 -11.43 -28.70 -2.93
C PHE A 244 -10.97 -28.35 -1.50
N TRP A 245 -11.60 -28.98 -0.52
CA TRP A 245 -11.00 -29.13 0.81
C TRP A 245 -10.37 -30.51 0.83
N HIS A 246 -9.11 -30.57 0.39
CA HIS A 246 -8.06 -31.53 0.72
C HIS A 246 -6.99 -31.41 -0.38
N ASN A 247 -5.74 -31.19 0.02
CA ASN A 247 -4.51 -31.22 -0.80
C ASN A 247 -4.05 -29.93 -1.49
N LEU A 248 -3.96 -28.79 -0.77
CA LEU A 248 -3.14 -27.66 -1.23
C LEU A 248 -1.70 -27.68 -0.69
N LEU A 249 -1.38 -28.57 0.26
CA LEU A 249 -0.03 -28.70 0.83
C LEU A 249 0.82 -29.79 0.17
N ASP A 250 0.20 -30.81 -0.45
CA ASP A 250 0.94 -31.93 -1.05
C ASP A 250 1.25 -31.75 -2.55
N ASP A 251 0.44 -30.98 -3.28
CA ASP A 251 0.71 -30.65 -4.70
C ASP A 251 1.67 -29.46 -4.88
N LEU A 252 2.02 -28.79 -3.77
CA LEU A 252 3.10 -27.83 -3.71
C LEU A 252 4.35 -28.53 -3.18
N ASN A 253 4.95 -29.35 -4.03
CA ASN A 253 6.36 -29.75 -3.91
C ASN A 253 7.26 -28.52 -4.17
N ILE A 254 7.08 -27.46 -3.37
CA ILE A 254 7.90 -26.25 -3.33
C ILE A 254 9.18 -26.65 -2.60
N SER A 255 10.09 -27.28 -3.34
CA SER A 255 11.49 -27.35 -2.95
C SER A 255 12.00 -25.93 -2.69
N ASN A 256 12.35 -25.65 -1.43
CA ASN A 256 13.31 -24.63 -0.95
C ASN A 256 13.67 -23.48 -1.92
N LYS A 257 12.72 -22.62 -2.29
CA LYS A 257 12.99 -21.45 -3.14
C LYS A 257 12.62 -20.16 -2.41
N CYS A 258 13.67 -19.45 -1.98
CA CYS A 258 13.84 -17.99 -1.87
C CYS A 258 12.58 -17.15 -1.56
N LEU A 259 12.23 -17.01 -0.28
CA LEU A 259 11.16 -16.09 0.17
C LEU A 259 11.62 -15.32 1.40
N CYS A 260 11.73 -14.00 1.30
CA CYS A 260 11.89 -13.12 2.46
C CYS A 260 10.50 -12.84 3.04
N LEU A 261 9.99 -13.78 3.84
CA LEU A 261 8.73 -13.60 4.57
C LEU A 261 9.02 -12.84 5.87
N GLY A 262 8.43 -11.65 6.01
CA GLY A 262 8.37 -10.93 7.28
C GLY A 262 6.96 -11.01 7.83
N GLN A 263 6.77 -11.53 9.04
CA GLN A 263 5.49 -11.49 9.73
C GLN A 263 5.59 -10.49 10.88
N VAL A 264 4.67 -9.52 10.92
CA VAL A 264 4.47 -8.70 12.12
C VAL A 264 3.28 -9.28 12.86
N ASP A 265 3.53 -9.80 14.07
CA ASP A 265 2.44 -10.25 14.93
C ASP A 265 1.80 -9.03 15.61
N LEU A 266 0.49 -8.88 15.41
CA LEU A 266 -0.33 -7.80 15.98
C LEU A 266 -1.28 -8.32 17.06
N SER A 267 -1.08 -9.55 17.54
CA SER A 267 -1.88 -10.20 18.58
C SER A 267 -2.03 -9.37 19.86
N ASN A 268 -1.07 -8.48 20.16
CA ASN A 268 -1.09 -7.59 21.33
C ASN A 268 -1.60 -6.16 21.04
N VAL A 269 -2.04 -5.84 19.81
CA VAL A 269 -2.43 -4.48 19.40
C VAL A 269 -3.96 -4.30 19.30
N VAL A 270 -4.72 -5.38 19.48
CA VAL A 270 -6.18 -5.36 19.37
C VAL A 270 -6.79 -5.97 20.64
N ASP A 271 -7.07 -5.11 21.62
CA ASP A 271 -8.16 -5.25 22.58
C ASP A 271 -9.11 -4.05 22.41
#